data_AF-A0A1B6KJZ7-F1
#
_entry.id   AF-A0A1B6KJZ7-F1
#
_cell.length_a   1.000
_cell.length_b   1.000
_cell.length_c   1.000
_cell.angle_alpha   90.00
_cell.angle_beta   90.00
_cell.angle_gamma   90.00
#
_symmetry.space_group_name_H-M   'P 1'
#
loop_
_entity.id
_entity.type
_entity.pdbx_description
1 polymer ?
#
loop_
_entity_poly.entity_id
_entity_poly.type
_entity_poly.pdbx_seq_one_letter_code
_entity_poly.pdbx_strand_id
1 'polypeptide(L)'
;MLSSTVLSQKVMTSVSLHHLPAYTVSPSVFITEPTSLGETTGCQNGGVLTSTYTCACPAGFTGSFCKSGCGRNRFGQDCGGVCSFRTRECKGFLLCTPFTNCTCAPGYM
;
A
#
# COMPACT_ATOMS: atom_id res chain seq x y z
N MET A 1 48.10 4.25 -4.47
CA MET A 1 47.10 5.33 -4.35
C MET A 1 45.80 4.84 -4.98
N LEU A 2 44.98 4.09 -4.24
CA LEU A 2 43.65 3.66 -4.68
C LEU A 2 42.60 4.63 -4.10
N SER A 3 41.90 5.36 -4.96
CA SER A 3 40.60 6.03 -4.73
C SER A 3 40.23 6.69 -6.08
N SER A 4 39.02 6.59 -6.63
CA SER A 4 37.74 6.79 -5.98
C SER A 4 36.59 6.21 -6.84
N THR A 5 35.60 5.67 -6.13
CA THR A 5 34.14 5.74 -6.41
C THR A 5 33.61 5.20 -7.74
N VAL A 6 33.13 3.96 -7.68
CA VAL A 6 32.08 3.42 -8.56
C VAL A 6 30.81 4.24 -8.31
N LEU A 7 30.45 5.13 -9.24
CA LEU A 7 29.13 5.74 -9.29
C LEU A 7 28.14 4.63 -9.66
N SER A 8 27.45 4.10 -8.66
CA SER A 8 26.39 3.10 -8.85
C SER A 8 25.23 3.77 -9.59
N GLN A 9 25.34 3.82 -10.92
CA GLN A 9 24.24 4.11 -11.81
C GLN A 9 23.28 2.94 -11.69
N LYS A 10 22.29 3.06 -10.81
CA LYS A 10 21.13 2.17 -10.82
C LYS A 10 20.33 2.51 -12.08
N VAL A 11 20.77 1.95 -13.21
CA VAL A 11 20.08 2.02 -14.49
C VAL A 11 18.69 1.45 -14.24
N MET A 12 17.67 2.27 -14.45
CA MET A 12 16.27 1.86 -14.38
C MET A 12 16.00 1.02 -15.63
N THR A 13 16.45 -0.23 -15.60
CA THR A 13 16.11 -1.22 -16.61
C THR A 13 14.61 -1.48 -16.51
N SER A 14 13.92 -1.50 -17.64
CA SER A 14 12.51 -1.89 -17.72
C SER A 14 12.40 -3.37 -17.35
N VAL A 15 12.27 -3.67 -16.06
CA VAL A 15 11.99 -5.02 -15.59
C VAL A 15 10.57 -5.34 -16.03
N SER A 16 10.43 -6.30 -16.95
CA SER A 16 9.13 -6.80 -17.40
C SER A 16 8.32 -7.28 -16.19
N LEU A 17 7.04 -6.90 -16.11
CA LEU A 17 6.11 -7.24 -15.01
C LEU A 17 6.07 -8.75 -14.68
N HIS A 18 6.47 -9.61 -15.62
CA HIS A 18 6.62 -11.05 -15.43
C HIS A 18 7.74 -11.49 -14.47
N HIS A 19 8.67 -10.60 -14.11
CA HIS A 19 9.80 -10.91 -13.22
C HIS A 19 9.63 -10.36 -11.80
N LEU A 20 8.52 -9.68 -11.50
CA LEU A 20 8.23 -9.31 -10.13
C LEU A 20 7.75 -10.55 -9.36
N PRO A 21 8.22 -10.77 -8.12
CA PRO A 21 7.68 -11.83 -7.30
C PRO A 21 6.18 -11.56 -7.08
N ALA A 22 5.33 -12.41 -7.65
CA ALA A 22 3.91 -12.42 -7.32
C ALA A 22 3.80 -12.97 -5.89
N TYR A 23 3.46 -12.10 -4.95
CA TYR A 23 3.11 -12.53 -3.60
C TYR A 23 1.66 -13.04 -3.64
N THR A 24 1.46 -14.32 -3.35
CA THR A 24 0.13 -14.89 -3.14
C THR A 24 -0.19 -14.81 -1.65
N VAL A 25 -1.21 -14.05 -1.28
CA VAL A 25 -1.69 -14.00 0.11
C VAL A 25 -2.70 -15.13 0.30
N SER A 26 -2.46 -16.01 1.27
CA SER A 26 -3.36 -17.12 1.56
C SER A 26 -4.74 -16.61 1.99
N PRO A 27 -5.85 -17.17 1.49
CA PRO A 27 -7.20 -16.80 1.89
C PRO A 27 -7.43 -16.87 3.40
N SER A 28 -6.72 -17.76 4.10
CA SER A 28 -6.78 -17.93 5.56
C SER A 28 -6.27 -16.73 6.38
N VAL A 29 -5.64 -15.73 5.74
CA VAL A 29 -5.23 -14.48 6.40
C VAL A 29 -6.41 -13.51 6.55
N PHE A 30 -7.43 -13.66 5.70
CA PHE A 30 -8.63 -12.84 5.73
C PHE A 30 -9.65 -13.47 6.65
N ILE A 31 -10.11 -12.72 7.65
CA ILE A 31 -11.23 -13.16 8.48
C ILE A 31 -12.50 -13.01 7.62
N THR A 32 -12.94 -14.10 6.99
CA THR A 32 -14.17 -14.16 6.18
C THR A 32 -15.43 -14.41 7.02
N GLU A 33 -15.31 -14.62 8.33
CA GLU A 33 -16.47 -14.76 9.21
C GLU A 33 -16.69 -13.48 10.04
N PRO A 34 -17.87 -12.83 9.92
CA PRO A 34 -18.21 -11.68 10.73
C PRO A 34 -18.56 -12.18 12.14
N THR A 35 -17.56 -12.42 12.99
CA THR A 35 -17.82 -12.59 14.43
C THR A 35 -18.20 -11.21 14.99
N SER A 36 -19.51 -10.95 14.95
CA SER A 36 -20.19 -9.90 15.72
C SER A 36 -19.92 -10.12 17.20
N LEU A 37 -18.88 -9.48 17.74
CA LEU A 37 -18.67 -9.34 19.18
C LEU A 37 -18.08 -7.96 19.46
N GLY A 38 -18.96 -7.06 19.89
CA GLY A 38 -18.58 -5.88 20.68
C GLY A 38 -18.07 -4.69 19.88
N GLU A 39 -19.00 -3.81 19.52
CA GLU A 39 -18.76 -2.49 18.96
C GLU A 39 -17.70 -1.68 19.72
N THR A 40 -16.57 -1.37 19.07
CA THR A 40 -16.13 0.02 18.84
C THR A 40 -15.10 0.06 17.70
N THR A 41 -15.56 0.53 16.53
CA THR A 41 -14.78 0.93 15.34
C THR A 41 -14.05 -0.16 14.55
N GLY A 42 -14.75 -0.77 13.59
CA GLY A 42 -14.12 -1.57 12.53
C GLY A 42 -13.16 -0.76 11.65
N CYS A 43 -12.40 -1.46 10.81
CA CYS A 43 -11.48 -0.86 9.84
C CYS A 43 -12.25 0.08 8.88
N GLN A 44 -11.78 1.31 8.74
CA GLN A 44 -12.43 2.34 7.93
C GLN A 44 -11.80 2.44 6.54
N ASN A 45 -12.42 3.25 5.67
CA ASN A 45 -11.90 3.58 4.34
C ASN A 45 -11.54 2.36 3.47
N GLY A 46 -12.24 1.23 3.66
CA GLY A 46 -11.99 -0.03 2.93
C GLY A 46 -10.86 -0.89 3.51
N GLY A 47 -10.41 -0.63 4.73
CA GLY A 47 -9.48 -1.50 5.45
C GLY A 47 -10.07 -2.87 5.78
N VAL A 48 -9.21 -3.87 5.85
CA VAL A 48 -9.59 -5.27 6.10
C VAL A 48 -9.00 -5.75 7.41
N LEU A 49 -9.81 -6.41 8.24
CA LEU A 49 -9.35 -7.00 9.49
C LEU A 49 -8.56 -8.29 9.20
N THR A 50 -7.33 -8.36 9.69
CA THR A 50 -6.46 -9.54 9.54
C THR A 50 -6.67 -10.52 10.69
N SER A 51 -6.18 -11.76 10.52
CA SER A 51 -6.15 -12.78 11.58
C SER A 51 -5.44 -12.37 12.88
N THR A 52 -4.60 -11.32 12.83
CA THR A 52 -3.93 -10.75 14.02
C THR A 52 -4.76 -9.70 14.75
N TYR A 53 -6.04 -9.51 14.37
CA TYR A 53 -6.93 -8.47 14.88
C TYR A 53 -6.42 -7.03 14.63
N THR A 54 -5.60 -6.85 13.61
CA THR A 54 -5.14 -5.53 13.14
C THR A 54 -5.74 -5.20 11.78
N CYS A 55 -5.94 -3.91 11.49
CA CYS A 55 -6.41 -3.47 10.18
C CYS A 55 -5.27 -3.37 9.18
N ALA A 56 -5.41 -4.05 8.05
CA ALA A 56 -4.64 -3.77 6.86
C ALA A 56 -5.31 -2.63 6.08
N CYS A 57 -4.58 -1.53 5.90
CA CYS A 57 -5.13 -0.33 5.27
C CYS A 57 -4.91 -0.32 3.75
N PRO A 58 -5.89 0.16 2.96
CA PRO A 58 -5.67 0.43 1.56
C PRO A 58 -4.63 1.54 1.39
N ALA A 59 -3.96 1.52 0.24
CA ALA A 59 -2.89 2.47 -0.04
C ALA A 59 -3.42 3.92 0.00
N GLY A 60 -2.80 4.73 0.86
CA GLY A 60 -3.21 6.13 1.09
C GLY A 60 -3.96 6.35 2.40
N PHE A 61 -4.19 5.31 3.20
CA PHE A 61 -4.69 5.40 4.58
C PHE A 61 -3.75 4.70 5.57
N THR A 62 -3.79 5.13 6.83
CA THR A 62 -2.94 4.62 7.92
C THR A 62 -3.64 4.68 9.28
N GLY A 63 -2.93 4.20 10.30
CA GLY A 63 -3.38 4.07 11.68
C GLY A 63 -4.11 2.75 11.95
N SER A 64 -4.32 2.43 13.22
CA SER A 64 -4.85 1.14 13.66
C SER A 64 -6.23 0.78 13.09
N PHE A 65 -7.00 1.79 12.65
CA PHE A 65 -8.34 1.63 12.08
C PHE A 65 -8.47 2.24 10.68
N CYS A 66 -7.36 2.57 10.02
CA CYS A 66 -7.33 3.16 8.67
C CYS A 66 -8.13 4.47 8.51
N LYS A 67 -8.33 5.22 9.60
CA LYS A 67 -9.09 6.48 9.60
C LYS A 67 -8.31 7.65 8.99
N SER A 68 -7.00 7.63 9.12
CA SER A 68 -6.14 8.75 8.75
C SER A 68 -5.68 8.60 7.31
N GLY A 69 -5.92 9.62 6.48
CA GLY A 69 -5.32 9.68 5.14
C GLY A 69 -3.83 10.03 5.20
N CYS A 70 -3.05 9.52 4.26
CA CYS A 70 -1.61 9.79 4.15
C CYS A 70 -1.28 11.22 3.69
N GLY A 71 -2.28 11.96 3.21
CA GLY A 71 -2.10 13.27 2.57
C GLY A 71 -1.74 13.16 1.09
N ARG A 72 -1.49 14.31 0.46
CA ARG A 72 -1.23 14.39 -0.98
C ARG A 72 0.03 13.63 -1.36
N ASN A 73 -0.04 12.95 -2.51
CA ASN A 73 1.08 12.28 -3.16
C ASN A 73 1.79 11.22 -2.30
N ARG A 74 1.12 10.69 -1.26
CA ARG A 74 1.67 9.71 -0.32
C ARG A 74 0.83 8.45 -0.26
N PHE A 75 1.48 7.31 -0.08
CA PHE A 75 0.82 6.02 0.02
C PHE A 75 1.64 5.00 0.83
N GLY A 76 1.09 3.81 1.01
CA GLY A 76 1.68 2.74 1.81
C GLY A 76 1.15 2.74 3.25
N GLN A 77 1.45 1.67 3.98
CA GLN A 77 0.92 1.45 5.33
C GLN A 77 1.47 2.46 6.36
N ASP A 78 2.67 2.98 6.10
CA ASP A 78 3.37 4.00 6.86
C ASP A 78 3.32 5.40 6.20
N CYS A 79 2.63 5.55 5.07
CA CYS A 79 2.61 6.78 4.26
C CYS A 79 4.00 7.26 3.79
N GLY A 80 5.00 6.38 3.79
CA GLY A 80 6.37 6.69 3.38
C GLY A 80 6.57 6.74 1.87
N GLY A 81 5.71 6.05 1.10
CA GLY A 81 5.77 6.01 -0.36
C GLY A 81 5.31 7.32 -1.00
N VAL A 82 5.94 7.72 -2.10
CA VAL A 82 5.59 8.91 -2.89
C VAL A 82 5.25 8.50 -4.32
N CYS A 83 4.07 8.89 -4.84
CA CYS A 83 3.61 8.42 -6.16
C CYS A 83 4.47 8.99 -7.29
N SER A 84 4.76 10.29 -7.25
CA SER A 84 5.57 10.95 -8.26
C SER A 84 6.36 12.13 -7.69
N PHE A 85 7.59 12.34 -8.18
CA PHE A 85 8.35 13.57 -7.90
C PHE A 85 8.01 14.72 -8.87
N ARG A 86 6.96 14.56 -9.68
CA ARG A 86 6.46 15.56 -10.63
C ARG A 86 5.08 16.07 -10.18
N THR A 87 4.58 17.08 -10.87
CA THR A 87 3.29 17.74 -10.59
C THR A 87 2.05 16.85 -10.76
N ARG A 88 2.20 15.62 -11.28
CA ARG A 88 1.08 14.69 -11.48
C ARG A 88 0.66 13.94 -10.21
N GLU A 89 1.42 14.05 -9.12
CA GLU A 89 1.12 13.38 -7.85
C GLU A 89 0.75 11.89 -8.07
N CYS A 90 -0.44 11.45 -7.64
CA CYS A 90 -0.95 10.09 -7.85
C CYS A 90 -1.95 9.97 -9.02
N LYS A 91 -2.08 11.00 -9.87
CA LYS A 91 -3.05 10.97 -10.98
C LYS A 91 -2.68 9.87 -11.99
N GLY A 92 -3.64 8.98 -12.27
CA GLY A 92 -3.46 7.87 -13.20
C GLY A 92 -2.76 6.65 -12.60
N PHE A 93 -2.53 6.64 -11.28
CA PHE A 93 -2.00 5.47 -10.58
C PHE A 93 -3.10 4.65 -9.95
N LEU A 94 -3.02 3.34 -10.16
CA LEU A 94 -3.74 2.34 -9.39
C LEU A 94 -2.81 1.85 -8.29
N LEU A 95 -3.25 1.93 -7.04
CA LEU A 95 -2.49 1.50 -5.88
C LEU A 95 -3.04 0.18 -5.37
N CYS A 96 -2.18 -0.84 -5.36
CA CYS A 96 -2.50 -2.19 -4.93
C CYS A 96 -1.89 -2.47 -3.56
N THR A 97 -2.59 -3.23 -2.72
CA THR A 97 -2.00 -3.82 -1.52
C THR A 97 -2.20 -5.33 -1.53
N PRO A 98 -1.42 -6.11 -0.77
CA PRO A 98 -1.66 -7.53 -0.62
C PRO A 98 -2.99 -7.89 0.03
N PHE A 99 -3.53 -6.99 0.85
CA PHE A 99 -4.72 -7.26 1.66
C PHE A 99 -5.99 -6.63 1.08
N THR A 100 -5.83 -5.70 0.14
CA THR A 100 -6.93 -5.00 -0.52
C THR A 100 -6.72 -5.04 -2.03
N ASN A 101 -7.79 -5.07 -2.81
CA ASN A 101 -7.68 -4.96 -4.27
C ASN A 101 -6.99 -3.66 -4.71
N CYS A 102 -6.57 -3.62 -5.98
CA CYS A 102 -6.06 -2.39 -6.59
C CYS A 102 -7.20 -1.38 -6.76
N THR A 103 -6.98 -0.15 -6.28
CA THR A 103 -7.95 0.95 -6.39
C THR A 103 -7.26 2.21 -6.89
N CYS A 104 -8.01 3.15 -7.46
CA CYS A 104 -7.46 4.48 -7.77
C CYS A 104 -6.89 5.10 -6.49
N ALA A 105 -5.82 5.88 -6.62
CA ALA A 105 -5.29 6.61 -5.48
C ALA A 105 -6.41 7.44 -4.80
N PRO A 106 -6.47 7.51 -3.47
CA PRO A 106 -7.54 8.25 -2.79
C PRO A 106 -7.65 9.70 -3.26
N GLY A 107 -8.88 10.14 -3.51
CA GLY A 107 -9.16 11.47 -4.08
C GLY A 107 -9.11 11.55 -5.60
N TYR A 108 -8.90 10.42 -6.29
CA TYR A 108 -8.96 10.31 -7.74
C TYR A 108 -10.08 9.33 -8.12
N MET A 109 -10.79 9.64 -9.21
CA MET A 109 -11.82 8.78 -9.81
C MET A 109 -11.35 8.27 -11.17
#